data_AF-A0A176FBZ6-F1
#
_entry.id   AF-A0A176FBZ6-F1
#
_cell.length_a   1.000
_cell.length_b   1.000
_cell.length_c   1.000
_cell.angle_alpha   90.00
_cell.angle_beta   90.00
_cell.angle_gamma   90.00
#
_symmetry.space_group_name_H-M   'P 1'
#
loop_
_entity.id
_entity.type
_entity.pdbx_description
1 polymer ?
#
loop_
_entity_poly.entity_id
_entity_poly.type
_entity_poly.pdbx_seq_one_letter_code
_entity_poly.pdbx_strand_id
1 'polypeptide(L)' 'MPNVHLTDPMREYVQGQIKSGAYANTSEVVRAGIRLLMEKDGARQFYALKADLEDAAAEAEAGEFADFDPKAFEPDAFTS' A
#
# COMPACT_ATOMS: atom_id res chain seq x y z
N MET A 1 15.39 -14.23 -20.50
CA MET A 1 14.47 -14.01 -19.36
C MET A 1 15.04 -14.74 -18.15
N PRO A 2 15.00 -14.16 -16.95
CA PRO A 2 15.36 -14.89 -15.74
C PRO A 2 14.48 -16.14 -15.60
N ASN A 3 15.06 -17.25 -15.14
CA ASN A 3 14.31 -18.47 -14.88
C ASN A 3 13.67 -18.37 -13.49
N VAL A 4 12.35 -18.49 -13.41
CA VAL A 4 11.60 -18.41 -12.15
C VAL A 4 10.95 -19.76 -11.89
N HIS A 5 11.13 -20.28 -10.67
CA HIS A 5 10.48 -21.51 -10.26
C HIS A 5 9.08 -21.20 -9.72
N LEU A 6 8.06 -21.81 -10.32
CA LEU A 6 6.69 -21.74 -9.85
C LEU A 6 6.33 -23.06 -9.16
N THR A 7 5.58 -22.98 -8.06
CA THR A 7 4.97 -24.17 -7.45
C THR A 7 3.86 -24.72 -8.35
N ASP A 8 3.40 -25.96 -8.10
CA ASP A 8 2.32 -26.56 -8.90
C ASP A 8 1.03 -25.70 -8.92
N PRO A 9 0.52 -25.20 -7.77
CA PRO A 9 -0.68 -24.34 -7.79
C PRO A 9 -0.49 -23.05 -8.59
N MET A 10 0.72 -22.46 -8.54
CA MET A 10 1.04 -21.26 -9.32
C MET A 10 1.07 -21.56 -10.82
N ARG A 11 1.60 -22.72 -11.23
CA ARG A 11 1.57 -23.15 -12.63
C ARG A 11 0.14 -23.34 -13.11
N GLU A 12 -0.71 -24.01 -12.33
CA GLU A 12 -2.11 -24.23 -12.68
C GLU A 12 -2.86 -22.91 -12.86
N TYR A 13 -2.69 -21.97 -11.93
CA TYR A 13 -3.26 -20.63 -12.04
C TYR A 13 -2.81 -19.91 -13.32
N VAL A 14 -1.49 -19.85 -13.57
CA VAL A 14 -0.94 -19.21 -14.78
C VAL A 14 -1.49 -19.85 -16.05
N GLN A 15 -1.54 -21.17 -16.10
CA GLN A 15 -2.08 -21.90 -17.25
C GLN A 15 -3.58 -21.65 -17.44
N GLY A 16 -4.35 -21.55 -16.35
CA GLY A 16 -5.77 -21.15 -16.40
C GLY A 16 -5.96 -19.77 -17.02
N GLN A 17 -5.14 -18.80 -16.63
CA GLN A 17 -5.16 -17.42 -17.15
C GLN A 17 -4.77 -17.34 -18.63
N ILE A 18 -3.90 -18.22 -19.12
CA ILE A 18 -3.56 -18.31 -20.55
C ILE A 18 -4.68 -18.99 -21.33
N LYS A 19 -5.22 -20.10 -20.83
CA LYS A 19 -6.31 -20.85 -21.47
C LYS A 19 -7.59 -20.03 -21.58
N SER A 20 -7.84 -19.12 -20.65
CA SER A 20 -8.98 -18.19 -20.71
C SER A 20 -8.80 -17.08 -21.75
N GLY A 21 -7.59 -16.90 -22.30
CA GLY A 21 -7.26 -15.84 -23.24
C GLY A 21 -6.93 -14.49 -22.57
N ALA A 22 -6.87 -14.43 -21.24
CA ALA A 22 -6.52 -13.19 -20.53
C ALA A 22 -5.06 -12.76 -20.75
N TYR A 23 -4.16 -13.72 -21.03
CA TYR A 23 -2.74 -13.47 -21.30
C TYR A 23 -2.21 -14.43 -22.37
N ALA A 24 -1.22 -13.99 -23.15
CA ALA A 24 -0.66 -14.81 -24.22
C ALA A 24 0.43 -15.78 -23.74
N ASN A 25 1.10 -15.49 -22.62
CA ASN A 25 2.20 -16.31 -22.11
C ASN A 25 2.45 -16.08 -20.61
N THR A 26 3.22 -16.97 -19.99
CA THR A 26 3.62 -16.91 -18.58
C THR A 26 4.27 -15.58 -18.21
N SER A 27 5.13 -15.05 -19.07
CA SER A 27 5.87 -13.82 -18.76
C SER A 27 4.96 -12.60 -18.67
N GLU A 28 3.83 -12.58 -19.38
CA GLU A 28 2.81 -11.55 -19.23
C GLU A 28 2.07 -11.64 -17.90
N VAL A 29 1.70 -12.85 -17.49
CA VAL A 29 1.03 -13.09 -16.20
C VAL A 29 1.95 -12.65 -15.06
N VAL A 30 3.23 -13.01 -15.12
CA VAL A 30 4.23 -12.62 -14.11
C VAL A 30 4.41 -11.10 -14.07
N ARG A 31 4.53 -10.42 -15.22
CA ARG A 31 4.62 -8.95 -15.25
C ARG A 31 3.37 -8.29 -14.69
N ALA A 32 2.19 -8.81 -14.99
CA ALA A 32 0.93 -8.30 -14.43
C ALA A 32 0.90 -8.45 -12.90
N GLY A 33 1.31 -9.62 -12.38
CA GLY A 33 1.41 -9.86 -10.94
C GLY A 33 2.41 -8.92 -10.25
N ILE A 34 3.57 -8.68 -10.87
CA ILE A 34 4.57 -7.73 -10.32
C ILE A 34 4.03 -6.30 -10.32
N ARG A 35 3.34 -5.85 -11.38
CA ARG A 35 2.73 -4.50 -11.40
C ARG A 35 1.71 -4.34 -10.28
N LEU A 36 0.86 -5.33 -10.07
CA LEU A 36 -0.11 -5.32 -8.98
C LEU A 36 0.56 -5.24 -7.60
N LEU A 37 1.69 -5.96 -7.43
CA LEU A 37 2.48 -5.86 -6.20
C LEU A 37 3.09 -4.46 -6.02
N MET A 38 3.64 -3.87 -7.09
CA MET A 38 4.18 -2.50 -7.06
C MET A 38 3.11 -1.46 -6.71
N GLU A 39 1.89 -1.59 -7.25
CA GLU A 39 0.76 -0.72 -6.92
C GLU A 39 0.37 -0.85 -5.44
N LYS A 40 0.29 -2.08 -4.93
CA LYS A 40 0.01 -2.34 -3.51
C LYS A 40 1.10 -1.77 -2.60
N ASP A 41 2.36 -1.91 -2.98
CA ASP A 41 3.49 -1.39 -2.22
C ASP A 41 3.53 0.14 -2.25
N GLY A 42 3.26 0.76 -3.41
CA GLY A 42 3.14 2.21 -3.53
C GLY A 42 1.99 2.79 -2.70
N ALA A 43 0.86 2.08 -2.64
CA ALA A 43 -0.29 2.49 -1.83
C ALA A 43 -0.12 2.19 -0.32
N ARG A 44 0.90 1.43 0.08
CA ARG A 44 1.07 1.00 1.48
C ARG A 44 1.22 2.18 2.44
N GLN A 45 2.01 3.19 2.07
CA GLN A 45 2.21 4.38 2.90
C GLN A 45 0.90 5.17 3.07
N PHE A 46 0.11 5.28 1.99
CA PHE A 46 -1.19 5.92 2.04
C PHE A 46 -2.15 5.20 2.99
N TYR A 47 -2.25 3.87 2.91
CA TYR A 47 -3.14 3.12 3.79
C TYR A 47 -2.67 3.10 5.25
N ALA A 48 -1.36 3.09 5.51
CA ALA A 48 -0.82 3.24 6.86
C ALA A 48 -1.21 4.61 7.44
N LEU A 49 -0.92 5.70 6.72
CA LEU A 49 -1.30 7.05 7.14
C LEU A 49 -2.82 7.19 7.32
N LYS A 50 -3.60 6.61 6.43
CA LYS A 50 -5.06 6.63 6.52
C LYS A 50 -5.53 5.95 7.81
N ALA A 51 -5.00 4.78 8.14
CA ALA A 51 -5.35 4.07 9.37
C ALA A 51 -4.96 4.90 10.61
N ASP A 52 -3.74 5.44 10.64
CA ASP A 52 -3.28 6.30 11.75
C ASP A 52 -4.20 7.54 11.94
N LEU A 53 -4.66 8.14 10.84
CA LEU A 53 -5.58 9.29 10.89
C LEU A 53 -6.99 8.90 11.32
N GLU A 54 -7.48 7.72 10.92
CA GLU A 54 -8.79 7.21 11.35
C GLU A 54 -8.80 6.96 12.86
N ASP A 55 -7.73 6.38 13.42
CA ASP A 55 -7.57 6.17 14.85
C ASP A 55 -7.50 7.51 15.62
N ALA A 56 -6.64 8.44 15.18
CA ALA A 56 -6.53 9.76 15.80
C ALA A 56 -7.84 10.57 15.73
N ALA A 57 -8.61 10.44 14.64
CA ALA A 57 -9.91 11.08 14.51
C ALA A 57 -10.92 10.51 15.52
N ALA A 58 -10.93 9.19 15.73
CA ALA A 58 -11.80 8.55 16.72
C ALA A 58 -11.46 8.97 18.16
N GLU A 59 -10.17 9.07 18.50
CA GLU A 59 -9.70 9.60 19.78
C GLU A 59 -10.17 11.04 20.00
N ALA A 60 -9.98 11.90 18.99
CA ALA A 60 -10.42 13.29 19.06
C ALA A 60 -11.95 13.43 19.20
N GLU A 61 -12.74 12.62 18.48
CA GLU A 61 -14.20 12.57 18.61
C GLU A 61 -14.66 12.08 20.00
N ALA A 62 -13.90 11.16 20.61
CA ALA A 62 -14.11 10.72 21.99
C ALA A 62 -13.70 11.77 23.05
N GLY A 63 -13.10 12.89 22.62
CA GLY A 63 -12.61 13.95 23.50
C GLY A 63 -11.19 13.69 24.03
N GLU A 64 -10.48 12.70 23.49
CA GLU A 64 -9.09 12.39 23.84
C GLU A 64 -8.12 13.29 23.05
N PHE A 65 -8.27 14.60 23.22
CA PHE A 65 -7.33 15.59 22.67
C PHE A 65 -6.92 16.60 23.75
N ALA A 66 -5.81 17.29 23.49
CA ALA A 66 -5.33 18.37 24.34
C ALA A 66 -5.23 19.67 23.54
N ASP A 67 -5.50 20.79 24.19
CA ASP A 67 -5.22 22.11 23.62
C ASP A 67 -3.73 22.25 23.34
N PHE A 68 -3.39 22.64 22.11
CA PHE A 68 -2.01 22.85 21.70
C PHE A 68 -1.75 24.35 21.49
N ASP A 69 -0.76 24.89 22.19
CA ASP A 69 -0.25 26.24 21.97
C ASP A 69 1.08 26.18 21.18
N PRO A 70 1.06 26.49 19.87
CA PRO A 70 2.26 26.44 19.04
C PRO A 70 3.34 27.44 19.47
N LYS A 71 2.96 28.58 20.04
CA LYS A 71 3.92 29.63 20.46
C LYS A 71 4.63 29.26 21.74
N ALA A 72 3.95 28.58 22.66
CA ALA A 72 4.57 28.03 23.85
C ALA A 72 5.49 26.84 23.52
N PHE A 73 5.12 26.04 22.52
CA PHE A 73 5.88 24.87 22.08
C PHE A 73 7.16 25.24 21.32
N GLU A 74 7.08 26.19 20.37
CA GLU A 74 8.22 26.61 19.56
C GLU A 74 8.31 28.14 19.47
N PRO A 75 8.70 28.82 20.56
CA PRO A 75 8.67 30.28 20.64
C PRO A 75 9.58 30.95 19.60
N ASP A 76 10.73 30.34 19.28
CA ASP A 76 11.71 30.87 18.34
C ASP A 76 11.19 30.95 16.89
N ALA A 77 10.21 30.13 16.53
CA ALA A 77 9.60 30.13 15.19
C ALA A 77 8.69 31.35 14.94
N PHE A 78 8.28 32.07 15.99
CA PHE A 78 7.31 33.17 15.93
C PHE A 78 7.89 34.54 16.26
N THR A 79 9.19 34.62 16.57
CA THR A 79 9.93 35.86 16.76
C THR A 79 10.76 36.18 15.51
N SER A 80 10.12 36.78 14.50
CA SER A 80 10.79 37.44 13.36
C SER A 80 10.34 38.88 13.22
#